data_AF-A0A951DTL9-F1
#
_entry.id   AF-A0A951DTL9-F1
#
_cell.length_a   1.000
_cell.length_b   1.000
_cell.length_c   1.000
_cell.angle_alpha   90.00
_cell.angle_beta   90.00
_cell.angle_gamma   90.00
#
_symmetry.space_group_name_H-M   'P 1'
#
loop_
_entity.id
_entity.type
_entity.pdbx_description
1 polymer ?
#
loop_
_entity_poly.entity_id
_entity_poly.type
_entity_poly.pdbx_seq_one_letter_code
_entity_poly.pdbx_strand_id
1 'polypeptide(L)'
;SAMQIWLTNVIVFGLWYWELDRGGPSARVRADHREPDFLFPQMITPAVAPADWYPRFWDYLYVAFTNATAFSPTDTMPLTVVAKSLMTIQSIVSLLTVALVAARAVNILQSPG
;
A
#
# COMPACT_ATOMS: atom_id res chain seq x y z
N SER A 1 20.29 5.17 3.42
CA SER A 1 19.93 5.99 2.23
C SER A 1 18.43 6.17 2.12
N ALA A 2 17.96 7.23 1.47
CA ALA A 2 16.52 7.49 1.39
C ALA A 2 15.70 6.42 0.65
N MET A 3 16.33 5.73 -0.32
CA MET A 3 15.77 4.54 -0.94
C MET A 3 15.42 3.44 0.09
N GLN A 4 16.24 3.27 1.14
CA GLN A 4 15.95 2.31 2.21
C GLN A 4 14.77 2.76 3.06
N ILE A 5 14.67 4.06 3.38
CA ILE A 5 13.52 4.61 4.14
C ILE A 5 12.23 4.41 3.35
N TRP A 6 12.25 4.74 2.06
CA TRP A 6 11.13 4.54 1.16
C TRP A 6 10.74 3.06 1.01
N LEU A 7 11.72 2.17 0.84
CA LEU A 7 11.46 0.72 0.74
C LEU A 7 10.87 0.16 2.05
N THR A 8 11.40 0.56 3.20
CA THR A 8 10.85 0.18 4.50
C THR A 8 9.41 0.68 4.66
N ASN A 9 9.11 1.90 4.21
CA ASN A 9 7.74 2.42 4.21
C ASN A 9 6.79 1.52 3.39
N VAL A 10 7.20 1.10 2.18
CA VAL A 10 6.43 0.18 1.35
C VAL A 10 6.18 -1.16 2.05
N ILE A 11 7.21 -1.76 2.64
CA ILE A 11 7.11 -3.07 3.30
C ILE A 11 6.21 -2.98 4.55
N VAL A 12 6.40 -1.97 5.40
CA VAL A 12 5.63 -1.77 6.63
C VAL A 12 4.15 -1.57 6.31
N PHE A 13 3.82 -0.70 5.35
CA PHE A 13 2.42 -0.47 4.98
C PHE A 13 1.82 -1.67 4.23
N GLY A 14 2.58 -2.40 3.43
CA GLY A 14 2.13 -3.66 2.83
C GLY A 14 1.72 -4.69 3.89
N LEU A 15 2.51 -4.81 4.97
CA LEU A 15 2.17 -5.66 6.12
C LEU A 15 0.95 -5.13 6.86
N TRP A 16 0.85 -3.83 7.12
CA TRP A 16 -0.34 -3.26 7.78
C TRP A 16 -1.62 -3.46 6.98
N TYR A 17 -1.59 -3.29 5.65
CA TYR A 17 -2.74 -3.58 4.81
C TYR A 17 -3.12 -5.06 4.86
N TRP A 18 -2.12 -5.95 4.80
CA TRP A 18 -2.34 -7.39 4.89
C TRP A 18 -2.88 -7.85 6.24
N GLU A 19 -2.44 -7.25 7.35
CA GLU A 19 -2.92 -7.58 8.70
C GLU A 19 -4.29 -6.96 9.01
N LEU A 20 -4.60 -5.82 8.40
CA LEU A 20 -5.86 -5.12 8.68
C LEU A 20 -7.03 -5.69 7.90
N ASP A 21 -6.81 -5.99 6.62
CA ASP A 21 -7.90 -6.34 5.71
C ASP A 21 -8.67 -7.58 6.19
N ARG A 22 -10.01 -7.49 6.23
CA ARG A 22 -10.92 -8.57 6.66
C ARG A 22 -10.65 -9.07 8.09
N GLY A 23 -10.02 -8.26 8.93
CA GLY A 23 -9.66 -8.65 10.31
C GLY A 23 -8.41 -9.54 10.40
N GLY A 24 -7.60 -9.58 9.34
CA GLY A 24 -6.30 -10.23 9.32
C GLY A 24 -6.26 -11.60 8.62
N PRO A 25 -5.05 -12.19 8.49
CA PRO A 25 -4.81 -13.35 7.64
C PRO A 25 -5.60 -14.60 8.06
N SER A 26 -5.78 -14.80 9.36
CA SER A 26 -6.51 -15.94 9.94
C SER A 26 -8.02 -15.82 9.75
N ALA A 27 -8.57 -14.62 9.80
CA ALA A 27 -10.00 -14.37 9.56
C ALA A 27 -10.36 -14.52 8.07
N ARG A 28 -9.41 -14.25 7.16
CA ARG A 28 -9.64 -14.21 5.71
C ARG A 28 -9.95 -15.57 5.06
N VAL A 29 -9.53 -16.67 5.68
CA VAL A 29 -9.74 -18.05 5.19
C VAL A 29 -11.05 -18.66 5.73
N ARG A 30 -11.73 -17.99 6.68
CA ARG A 30 -12.98 -18.47 7.26
C ARG A 30 -14.16 -18.13 6.36
N ALA A 31 -15.16 -19.01 6.35
CA ALA A 31 -16.40 -18.79 5.59
C ALA A 31 -17.24 -17.60 6.09
N ASP A 32 -17.03 -17.13 7.32
CA ASP A 32 -17.70 -15.96 7.92
C ASP A 32 -16.86 -14.67 7.90
N HIS A 33 -15.89 -14.59 6.99
CA HIS A 33 -14.92 -13.49 6.97
C HIS A 33 -15.61 -12.11 6.95
N ARG A 34 -15.02 -11.15 7.68
CA ARG A 34 -15.47 -9.75 7.69
C ARG A 34 -15.51 -9.19 6.26
N GLU A 35 -16.37 -8.20 6.05
CA GLU A 35 -16.37 -7.38 4.85
C GLU A 35 -14.95 -6.87 4.49
N PRO A 36 -14.61 -6.80 3.19
CA PRO A 36 -13.29 -6.35 2.74
C PRO A 36 -13.03 -4.88 3.10
N ASP A 37 -11.80 -4.58 3.51
CA ASP A 37 -11.27 -3.22 3.64
C ASP A 37 -10.71 -2.71 2.31
N PHE A 38 -10.27 -3.64 1.44
CA PHE A 38 -9.82 -3.37 0.08
C PHE A 38 -10.61 -4.19 -0.95
N LEU A 39 -11.07 -3.52 -2.01
CA LEU A 39 -11.70 -4.16 -3.16
C LEU A 39 -10.67 -4.35 -4.27
N PHE A 40 -10.27 -5.60 -4.51
CA PHE A 40 -9.35 -5.96 -5.58
C PHE A 40 -10.09 -6.26 -6.89
N PRO A 41 -9.48 -6.08 -8.08
CA PRO A 41 -10.13 -6.33 -9.37
C PRO A 41 -10.70 -7.74 -9.51
N GLN A 42 -10.00 -8.74 -8.97
CA GLN A 42 -10.37 -10.15 -8.99
C GLN A 42 -11.69 -10.40 -8.24
N MET A 43 -12.06 -9.54 -7.30
CA MET A 43 -13.34 -9.62 -6.59
C MET A 43 -14.51 -9.10 -7.44
N ILE A 44 -14.23 -8.17 -8.37
CA ILE A 44 -15.24 -7.54 -9.24
C ILE A 44 -15.42 -8.36 -10.53
N THR A 45 -14.32 -8.96 -11.02
CA THR A 45 -14.32 -9.79 -12.23
C THR A 45 -13.87 -11.22 -11.91
N PRO A 46 -14.72 -12.07 -11.29
CA PRO A 46 -14.33 -13.43 -10.93
C PRO A 46 -13.90 -14.30 -12.11
N ALA A 47 -14.36 -13.99 -13.33
CA ALA A 47 -14.00 -14.72 -14.55
C ALA A 47 -12.50 -14.67 -14.90
N VAL A 48 -11.75 -13.69 -14.38
CA VAL A 48 -10.30 -13.57 -14.58
C VAL A 48 -9.48 -14.00 -13.36
N ALA A 49 -10.15 -14.56 -12.34
CA ALA A 49 -9.52 -15.02 -11.11
C ALA A 49 -9.61 -16.55 -10.98
N PRO A 50 -8.62 -17.21 -10.37
CA PRO A 50 -8.76 -18.60 -9.92
C PRO A 50 -9.99 -18.79 -9.02
N ALA A 51 -10.61 -19.97 -9.06
CA ALA A 51 -11.85 -20.27 -8.33
C ALA A 51 -11.70 -20.12 -6.80
N ASP A 52 -10.49 -20.30 -6.28
CA ASP A 52 -10.12 -20.19 -4.87
C ASP A 52 -9.29 -18.92 -4.58
N TRP A 53 -9.39 -17.90 -5.44
CA TRP A 53 -8.61 -16.69 -5.28
C TRP A 53 -8.99 -15.92 -4.00
N TYR A 54 -7.96 -15.46 -3.29
CA TYR A 54 -8.07 -14.51 -2.19
C TYR A 54 -6.82 -13.62 -2.19
N PRO A 55 -6.91 -12.38 -1.69
CA PRO A 55 -5.77 -11.47 -1.69
C PRO A 55 -4.69 -11.98 -0.73
N ARG A 56 -3.48 -12.15 -1.25
CA ARG A 56 -2.26 -12.58 -0.56
C ARG A 56 -1.39 -11.37 -0.26
N PHE A 57 -0.38 -11.56 0.58
CA PHE A 57 0.55 -10.49 0.98
C PHE A 57 1.09 -9.67 -0.22
N TRP A 58 1.43 -10.33 -1.33
CA TRP A 58 1.93 -9.67 -2.53
C TRP A 58 0.94 -8.68 -3.16
N ASP A 59 -0.37 -8.95 -3.08
CA ASP A 59 -1.39 -8.03 -3.57
C ASP A 59 -1.38 -6.74 -2.74
N TYR A 60 -1.22 -6.83 -1.41
CA TYR A 60 -1.12 -5.68 -0.53
C TYR A 60 0.21 -4.93 -0.64
N LEU A 61 1.31 -5.66 -0.87
CA LEU A 61 2.61 -5.05 -1.09
C LEU A 61 2.64 -4.27 -2.40
N TYR A 62 1.97 -4.78 -3.44
CA TYR A 62 1.76 -4.05 -4.69
C TYR A 62 0.95 -2.77 -4.46
N VAL A 63 -0.16 -2.84 -3.73
CA VAL A 63 -0.97 -1.66 -3.35
C VAL A 63 -0.15 -0.64 -2.56
N ALA A 64 0.66 -1.10 -1.61
CA ALA A 64 1.55 -0.23 -0.83
C ALA A 64 2.62 0.41 -1.71
N PHE A 65 3.19 -0.32 -2.66
CA PHE A 65 4.17 0.21 -3.60
C PHE A 65 3.54 1.31 -4.46
N THR A 66 2.40 1.05 -5.11
CA THR A 66 1.74 2.01 -5.99
C THR A 66 1.32 3.26 -5.21
N ASN A 67 0.72 3.10 -4.04
CA ASN A 67 0.34 4.21 -3.17
C ASN A 67 1.56 5.05 -2.72
N ALA A 68 2.69 4.42 -2.36
CA ALA A 68 3.93 5.12 -2.01
C ALA A 68 4.59 5.87 -3.18
N THR A 69 4.37 5.40 -4.41
CA THR A 69 4.83 6.10 -5.62
C THR A 69 3.90 7.22 -6.08
N ALA A 70 2.77 7.44 -5.40
CA ALA A 70 1.68 8.33 -5.83
C ALA A 70 1.08 7.97 -7.21
N PHE A 71 1.40 6.79 -7.76
CA PHE A 71 0.60 6.14 -8.79
C PHE A 71 -0.59 5.52 -8.05
N SER A 72 -1.72 6.25 -7.98
CA SER A 72 -2.94 5.75 -7.34
C SER A 72 -3.22 4.31 -7.78
N PRO A 73 -3.53 3.38 -6.86
CA PRO A 73 -4.05 2.07 -7.25
C PRO A 73 -5.44 2.30 -7.84
N THR A 74 -5.53 2.57 -9.14
CA THR A 74 -6.82 2.63 -9.86
C THR A 74 -7.56 1.30 -9.80
N ASP A 75 -6.83 0.24 -9.46
CA ASP A 75 -7.32 -1.12 -9.53
C ASP A 75 -7.80 -1.63 -8.16
N THR A 76 -7.25 -1.11 -7.04
CA THR A 76 -7.65 -1.54 -5.69
C THR A 76 -8.26 -0.40 -4.89
N MET A 77 -9.54 -0.51 -4.55
CA MET A 77 -10.29 0.56 -3.89
C MET A 77 -10.32 0.36 -2.36
N PRO A 78 -9.93 1.36 -1.54
CA PRO A 78 -10.12 1.31 -0.09
C PRO A 78 -11.60 1.53 0.25
N LEU A 79 -12.22 0.54 0.87
CA LEU A 79 -13.65 0.55 1.21
C LEU A 79 -13.89 1.18 2.58
N THR A 80 -13.11 0.81 3.59
CA THR A 80 -13.32 1.27 4.98
C THR A 80 -12.59 2.57 5.27
N VAL A 81 -13.08 3.31 6.28
CA VAL A 81 -12.44 4.55 6.75
C VAL A 81 -10.99 4.28 7.17
N VAL A 82 -10.75 3.15 7.84
CA VAL A 82 -9.41 2.78 8.31
C VAL A 82 -8.45 2.53 7.15
N ALA A 83 -8.89 1.83 6.09
CA ALA A 83 -8.08 1.65 4.88
C ALA A 83 -7.76 2.99 4.22
N LYS A 84 -8.75 3.88 4.08
CA LYS A 84 -8.57 5.24 3.52
C LYS A 84 -7.56 6.05 4.33
N SER A 85 -7.65 6.00 5.66
CA SER A 85 -6.71 6.67 6.56
C SER A 85 -5.28 6.13 6.42
N LEU A 86 -5.09 4.81 6.44
CA LEU A 86 -3.74 4.24 6.30
C LEU A 86 -3.13 4.55 4.92
N MET A 87 -3.91 4.51 3.85
CA MET A 87 -3.44 4.93 2.52
C MET A 87 -3.00 6.39 2.51
N THR A 88 -3.78 7.27 3.14
CA THR A 88 -3.46 8.69 3.23
C THR A 88 -2.15 8.92 3.99
N ILE A 89 -1.96 8.25 5.13
CA ILE A 89 -0.75 8.36 5.95
C ILE A 89 0.47 7.88 5.17
N GLN A 90 0.38 6.73 4.49
CA GLN A 90 1.50 6.21 3.69
C GLN A 90 1.92 7.20 2.59
N SER A 91 0.94 7.81 1.91
CA SER A 91 1.22 8.77 0.83
C SER A 91 1.89 10.03 1.38
N ILE A 92 1.45 10.55 2.53
CA ILE A 92 2.10 11.69 3.20
C ILE A 92 3.55 11.35 3.55
N VAL A 93 3.80 10.20 4.19
CA VAL A 93 5.16 9.76 4.56
C VAL A 93 6.06 9.63 3.33
N SER A 94 5.52 9.10 2.23
CA SER A 94 6.25 8.93 0.97
C SER A 94 6.61 10.28 0.35
N LEU A 95 5.65 11.21 0.29
CA LEU A 95 5.87 12.56 -0.24
C LEU A 95 6.91 13.33 0.59
N LEU A 96 6.86 13.24 1.93
CA LEU A 96 7.86 13.85 2.81
C LEU A 96 9.25 13.26 2.57
N THR A 97 9.35 11.93 2.40
CA THR A 97 10.62 11.27 2.12
C THR A 97 11.22 11.78 0.81
N VAL A 98 10.44 11.87 -0.26
CA VAL A 98 10.89 12.38 -1.57
C VAL A 98 11.28 13.86 -1.48
N ALA A 99 10.46 14.69 -0.82
CA ALA A 99 10.73 16.12 -0.66
C ALA A 99 12.05 16.39 0.10
N LEU A 100 12.30 15.66 1.18
CA LEU A 100 13.55 15.76 1.95
C LEU A 100 14.77 15.37 1.13
N VAL A 101 14.65 14.34 0.28
CA VAL A 101 15.73 13.91 -0.61
C VAL A 101 16.03 14.96 -1.67
N ALA A 102 14.99 15.50 -2.29
CA ALA A 102 15.13 16.56 -3.29
C ALA A 102 15.78 17.80 -2.68
N ALA A 103 15.32 18.24 -1.50
CA ALA A 103 15.91 19.36 -0.78
C ALA A 103 17.39 19.12 -0.46
N ARG A 104 17.75 17.92 0.00
CA ARG A 104 19.15 17.56 0.26
C ARG A 104 20.00 17.57 -1.00
N ALA A 105 19.49 17.05 -2.11
CA ALA A 105 20.20 17.03 -3.39
C ALA A 105 20.47 18.45 -3.89
N VAL A 106 19.47 19.33 -3.82
CA VAL A 106 19.62 20.75 -4.19
C VAL A 106 20.65 21.45 -3.32
N ASN A 107 20.63 21.23 -2.00
CA ASN A 107 21.59 21.85 -1.08
C ASN A 107 23.05 21.42 -1.37
N ILE A 108 23.26 20.17 -1.77
CA ILE A 108 24.59 19.66 -2.16
C ILE A 108 25.06 20.32 -3.47
N LEU A 109 24.17 20.49 -4.45
CA LEU A 109 24.51 21.14 -5.72
C LEU A 109 24.76 22.65 -5.59
N GLN A 110 24.12 23.31 -4.62
CA GLN A 110 24.26 24.75 -4.38
C GLN A 110 25.46 25.13 -3.51
N SER A 111 26.11 24.17 -2.85
CA SER A 111 27.33 24.44 -2.06
C SER A 111 28.54 24.35 -2.99
N PRO A 112 29.11 25.49 -3.48
CA PRO A 112 30.31 25.44 -4.30
C PRO A 112 31.49 25.12 -3.37
N GLY A 113 32.30 24.13 -3.75
CA GLY A 113 33.67 24.04 -3.27
C GLY A 113 34.52 25.14 -3.88
#